data_AF-A0A1M4XRH6-F1
#
_entry.id   AF-A0A1M4XRH6-F1
#
_cell.length_a   1.000
_cell.length_b   1.000
_cell.length_c   1.000
_cell.angle_alpha   90.00
_cell.angle_beta   90.00
_cell.angle_gamma   90.00
#
_symmetry.space_group_name_H-M   'P 1'
#
loop_
_entity.id
_entity.type
_entity.pdbx_description
1 polymer ?
#
loop_
_entity_poly.entity_id
_entity_poly.type
_entity_poly.pdbx_seq_one_letter_code
_entity_poly.pdbx_strand_id
1 'polypeptide(L)'
;MFRTRDQFLKNVSTQAEINRLAHGSARRTPQEWAMIAGTHMGHLLEAVLQDDREKIEKELLHVAAPLLELHCELQRRAVEERQLALAF
;
A
#
# COMPACT_ATOMS: atom_id res chain seq x y z
N MET A 1 15.22 1.63 -21.48
CA MET A 1 15.50 2.32 -20.20
C MET A 1 14.17 2.55 -19.52
N PHE A 2 13.76 1.71 -18.56
CA PHE A 2 12.57 2.01 -17.77
C PHE A 2 12.85 3.31 -17.00
N ARG A 3 11.96 4.30 -17.11
CA ARG A 3 12.07 5.53 -16.31
C ARG A 3 11.93 5.10 -14.85
N THR A 4 12.80 5.61 -13.96
CA THR A 4 12.85 5.27 -12.51
C THR A 4 11.46 5.16 -11.85
N ARG A 5 10.52 6.03 -12.24
CA ARG A 5 9.11 5.97 -11.85
C ARG A 5 8.44 4.64 -12.17
N ASP A 6 8.56 4.14 -13.39
CA ASP A 6 7.85 2.94 -13.84
C ASP A 6 8.37 1.69 -13.11
N GLN A 7 9.68 1.67 -12.82
CA GLN A 7 10.27 0.62 -12.00
C GLN A 7 9.76 0.67 -10.55
N PHE A 8 9.67 1.87 -9.96
CA PHE A 8 9.11 2.04 -8.62
C PHE A 8 7.66 1.56 -8.54
N LEU A 9 6.81 1.99 -9.48
CA LEU A 9 5.40 1.57 -9.52
C LEU A 9 5.27 0.05 -9.67
N LYS A 10 6.10 -0.58 -10.51
CA LYS A 10 6.14 -2.04 -10.64
C LYS A 10 6.51 -2.71 -9.32
N ASN A 11 7.55 -2.23 -8.64
CA ASN A 11 7.97 -2.79 -7.35
C ASN A 11 6.87 -2.64 -6.28
N VAL A 12 6.17 -1.51 -6.25
CA VAL A 12 5.02 -1.29 -5.36
C VAL A 12 3.91 -2.28 -5.65
N SER A 13 3.55 -2.49 -6.92
CA SER A 13 2.55 -3.50 -7.30
C SER A 13 2.96 -4.92 -6.88
N THR A 14 4.23 -5.28 -7.06
CA THR A 14 4.78 -6.57 -6.61
C THR A 14 4.74 -6.71 -5.09
N GLN A 15 5.10 -5.66 -4.34
CA GLN A 15 5.05 -5.68 -2.88
C GLN A 15 3.60 -5.82 -2.36
N ALA A 16 2.65 -5.14 -3.00
CA ALA A 16 1.23 -5.30 -2.68
C ALA A 16 0.76 -6.75 -2.90
N GLU A 17 1.20 -7.38 -4.00
CA GLU A 17 0.90 -8.79 -4.26
C GLU A 17 1.52 -9.73 -3.21
N ILE A 18 2.77 -9.51 -2.83
CA ILE A 18 3.43 -10.25 -1.75
C ILE A 18 2.64 -10.13 -0.44
N ASN A 19 2.19 -8.91 -0.09
CA ASN A 19 1.41 -8.68 1.12
C ASN A 19 0.08 -9.46 1.12
N ARG A 20 -0.58 -9.59 -0.04
CA ARG A 20 -1.79 -10.41 -0.20
C ARG A 20 -1.50 -11.90 -0.01
N LEU A 21 -0.41 -12.39 -0.59
CA LEU A 21 0.00 -13.80 -0.46
C LEU A 21 0.38 -14.15 0.99
N ALA A 22 1.10 -13.26 1.68
CA ALA A 22 1.62 -13.49 3.02
C ALA A 22 0.53 -13.51 4.11
N HIS A 23 -0.54 -12.74 3.94
CA HIS A 23 -1.59 -12.56 4.96
C HIS A 23 -2.90 -13.28 4.63
N GLY A 24 -2.92 -14.10 3.57
CA GLY A 24 -4.09 -14.84 3.13
C GLY A 24 -5.19 -13.96 2.53
N SER A 25 -6.35 -14.57 2.26
CA SER A 25 -7.50 -13.90 1.63
C SER A 25 -8.30 -13.00 2.57
N ALA A 26 -7.86 -12.83 3.82
CA ALA A 26 -8.53 -11.98 4.79
C ALA A 26 -8.46 -10.52 4.33
N ARG A 27 -9.61 -9.96 3.99
CA ARG A 27 -9.73 -8.56 3.61
C ARG A 27 -9.41 -7.66 4.79
N ARG A 28 -8.58 -6.66 4.53
CA ARG A 28 -8.34 -5.55 5.47
C ARG A 28 -9.25 -4.38 5.17
N THR A 29 -9.71 -3.74 6.24
CA THR A 29 -10.44 -2.48 6.23
C THR A 29 -9.50 -1.31 5.87
N PRO A 30 -10.05 -0.17 5.41
CA PRO A 30 -9.30 1.06 5.22
C PRO A 30 -8.49 1.48 6.46
N GLN A 31 -9.05 1.31 7.66
CA GLN A 31 -8.40 1.64 8.92
C GLN A 31 -7.16 0.78 9.16
N GLU A 32 -7.25 -0.52 8.89
CA GLU A 32 -6.11 -1.44 8.99
C GLU A 32 -5.02 -1.10 7.97
N TRP A 33 -5.38 -0.78 6.72
CA TRP A 33 -4.40 -0.36 5.72
C TRP A 33 -3.71 0.96 6.08
N ALA A 34 -4.48 1.94 6.56
CA ALA A 34 -3.94 3.21 7.02
C ALA A 34 -2.97 3.01 8.21
N MET A 35 -3.32 2.11 9.13
CA MET A 35 -2.46 1.78 10.27
C MET A 35 -1.14 1.14 9.82
N ILE A 36 -1.19 0.17 8.90
CA ILE A 36 0.01 -0.47 8.34
C ILE A 36 0.91 0.56 7.65
N ALA A 37 0.32 1.44 6.81
CA ALA A 37 1.06 2.51 6.16
C ALA A 37 1.72 3.45 7.18
N GLY A 38 1.00 3.81 8.25
CA GLY A 38 1.51 4.64 9.35
C GLY A 38 2.69 4.01 10.08
N THR A 39 2.62 2.71 10.39
CA THR A 39 3.72 1.96 11.02
C THR A 39 4.98 1.99 10.15
N HIS A 40 4.86 1.68 8.86
CA HIS A 40 5.99 1.71 7.94
C HIS A 40 6.51 3.13 7.68
N MET A 41 5.65 4.15 7.76
CA MET A 41 6.10 5.54 7.72
C MET A 41 7.02 5.85 8.91
N GLY A 42 6.70 5.37 10.11
CA GLY A 42 7.58 5.51 11.27
C GLY A 42 8.97 4.89 11.03
N HIS A 43 9.02 3.67 10.49
CA HIS A 43 10.28 3.01 10.16
C HIS A 43 11.06 3.73 9.04
N LEU A 44 10.35 4.27 8.05
CA LEU A 44 10.96 5.07 6.99
C LEU A 44 11.61 6.33 7.55
N LEU A 45 10.92 7.06 8.43
CA LEU A 45 11.47 8.25 9.07
C LEU A 45 12.72 7.91 9.90
N GLU A 46 12.69 6.82 10.66
CA GLU A 46 13.87 6.34 11.39
C GLU A 46 15.04 6.03 10.45
N ALA A 47 14.79 5.32 9.33
CA ALA A 47 15.82 4.98 8.35
C ALA A 47 16.45 6.21 7.70
N VAL A 48 15.64 7.23 7.38
CA VAL A 48 16.13 8.51 6.85
C VAL A 48 17.02 9.22 7.87
N LEU A 49 16.64 9.24 9.15
CA LEU A 49 17.44 9.84 10.21
C LEU A 49 18.80 9.15 10.40
N GLN A 50 18.89 7.86 10.07
CA GLN A 50 20.10 7.05 10.17
C GLN A 50 20.93 7.03 8.88
N ASP A 51 20.48 7.68 7.80
CA ASP A 51 21.04 7.58 6.43
C ASP A 51 21.19 6.13 5.93
N ASP A 52 20.30 5.24 6.39
CA ASP A 52 20.29 3.83 6.00
C ASP A 52 19.55 3.66 4.67
N ARG A 53 20.29 3.78 3.57
CA ARG A 53 19.75 3.73 2.20
C ARG A 53 18.96 2.45 1.90
N GLU A 54 19.45 1.30 2.34
CA GLU A 54 18.78 0.02 2.08
C GLU A 54 17.43 -0.03 2.80
N LYS A 55 17.39 0.40 4.07
CA LYS A 55 16.16 0.46 4.85
C LYS A 55 15.21 1.53 4.31
N ILE A 56 15.71 2.66 3.81
CA ILE A 56 14.89 3.67 3.13
C ILE A 56 14.18 3.08 1.91
N GLU A 57 14.93 2.41 1.02
CA GLU A 57 14.36 1.82 -0.20
C GLU A 57 13.29 0.77 0.12
N LYS A 58 13.57 -0.07 1.12
CA LYS A 58 12.63 -1.08 1.61
C LYS A 58 11.35 -0.46 2.18
N GLU A 59 11.48 0.48 3.13
CA GLU A 59 10.32 1.06 3.80
C GLU A 59 9.50 1.98 2.88
N LEU A 60 10.10 2.57 1.84
CA LEU A 60 9.34 3.24 0.77
C LEU A 60 8.33 2.30 0.09
N LEU A 61 8.73 1.06 -0.23
CA LEU A 61 7.82 0.07 -0.81
C LEU A 61 6.78 -0.39 0.21
N HIS A 62 7.17 -0.56 1.48
CA HIS A 62 6.27 -0.96 2.54
C HIS A 62 5.27 0.12 2.97
N VAL A 63 5.53 1.40 2.68
CA VAL A 63 4.53 2.48 2.80
C VAL A 63 3.63 2.51 1.57
N ALA A 64 4.22 2.50 0.38
CA ALA A 64 3.48 2.70 -0.86
C ALA A 64 2.51 1.54 -1.18
N ALA A 65 2.88 0.30 -0.90
CA ALA A 65 2.03 -0.85 -1.19
C ALA A 65 0.72 -0.86 -0.35
N PRO A 66 0.74 -0.67 0.97
CA PRO A 66 -0.48 -0.49 1.76
C PRO A 66 -1.33 0.72 1.35
N LEU A 67 -0.71 1.83 0.92
CA LEU A 67 -1.45 2.98 0.39
C LEU A 67 -2.16 2.68 -0.93
N LEU A 68 -1.51 1.89 -1.81
CA LEU A 68 -2.16 1.39 -3.02
C LEU A 68 -3.35 0.48 -2.67
N GLU A 69 -3.20 -0.43 -1.71
CA GLU A 69 -4.29 -1.31 -1.25
C GLU A 69 -5.44 -0.52 -0.62
N LEU A 70 -5.12 0.50 0.20
CA LEU A 70 -6.09 1.42 0.76
C LEU A 70 -6.90 2.11 -0.35
N HIS A 71 -6.22 2.64 -1.37
CA HIS A 71 -6.87 3.28 -2.50
C HIS A 71 -7.82 2.32 -3.23
N CYS A 72 -7.35 1.10 -3.54
CA CYS A 72 -8.16 0.06 -4.19
C CYS A 72 -9.41 -0.29 -3.36
N GLU A 73 -9.26 -0.43 -2.04
CA GLU A 73 -10.35 -0.75 -1.13
C GLU A 73 -11.40 0.39 -1.06
N LEU A 74 -10.96 1.65 -1.08
CA LEU A 74 -11.87 2.80 -1.12
C LEU A 74 -12.63 2.89 -2.45
N GLN A 75 -11.96 2.67 -3.58
CA GLN A 75 -12.61 2.67 -4.90
C GLN A 75 -13.68 1.58 -4.99
N ARG A 76 -13.37 0.39 -4.47
CA ARG A 76 -14.30 -0.73 -4.44
C ARG A 76 -15.55 -0.41 -3.61
N ARG A 77 -15.38 0.14 -2.40
CA ARG A 77 -16.52 0.53 -1.54
C ARG A 77 -17.41 1.57 -2.21
N ALA A 78 -16.82 2.56 -2.87
CA ALA A 78 -17.57 3.58 -3.61
C ALA A 78 -18.41 2.98 -4.75
N VAL A 79 -17.92 1.92 -5.42
CA VAL A 79 -18.71 1.21 -6.44
C VAL A 79 -19.87 0.44 -5.80
N GLU A 80 -19.64 -0.27 -4.71
CA GLU A 80 -20.67 -1.04 -3.99
C GLU A 80 -21.78 -0.12 -3.44
N GLU A 81 -21.42 1.02 -2.86
CA GLU A 81 -22.36 2.03 -2.38
C GLU A 81 -23.24 2.59 -3.51
N ARG A 82 -22.65 2.87 -4.67
CA ARG A 82 -23.40 3.33 -5.86
C ARG A 82 -24.37 2.26 -6.39
N GLN A 83 -23.94 1.00 -6.40
CA GLN A 83 -24.81 -0.10 -6.85
C GLN A 83 -25.98 -0.32 -5.91
N LEU A 84 -25.76 -0.24 -4.60
CA LEU A 84 -26.82 -0.28 -3.60
C LEU A 84 -27.80 0.89 -3.77
N ALA A 85 -27.30 2.10 -4.01
CA ALA A 85 -28.14 3.28 -4.21
C ALA A 85 -29.02 3.22 -5.47
N LEU A 86 -28.68 2.38 -6.46
CA LEU A 86 -29.47 2.17 -7.68
C LEU A 86 -30.45 0.99 -7.56
N ALA A 87 -30.34 0.19 -6.49
CA ALA A 87 -31.16 -0.99 -6.25
C ALA A 87 -32.41 -0.71 -5.40
N PHE A 88 -32.58 0.54 -4.93
CA PHE A 88 -33.71 1.05 -4.15
C PHE A 88 -34.24 2.34 -4.77
#